data_AF-A0A3N5D169-F1
#
_entry.id   AF-A0A3N5D169-F1
#
_cell.length_a   1.000
_cell.length_b   1.000
_cell.length_c   1.000
_cell.angle_alpha   90.00
_cell.angle_beta   90.00
_cell.angle_gamma   90.00
#
_symmetry.space_group_name_H-M   'P 1'
#
loop_
_entity.id
_entity.type
_entity.pdbx_description
1 polymer ?
#
loop_
_entity_poly.entity_id
_entity_poly.type
_entity_poly.pdbx_seq_one_letter_code
_entity_poly.pdbx_strand_id
1 'polypeptide(L)'
;MKKIVLTLLLASSFTMAHAAEYVKQNGALSLSTGSGTAEFNINASHGNASGVCNMEGIAESVGAGAGQRNRWVYSDSSSACVAVISELKDGSVYVMTRNCENYCGVSAVGSMDGNYREQ
;
A
#
# COMPACT_ATOMS: atom_id res chain seq x y z
N MET A 1 -35.14 -32.20 39.45
CA MET A 1 -35.21 -30.93 38.68
C MET A 1 -33.80 -30.59 38.21
N LYS A 2 -33.50 -30.75 36.91
CA LYS A 2 -32.15 -30.52 36.35
C LYS A 2 -32.17 -29.20 35.57
N LYS A 3 -31.52 -28.16 36.11
CA LYS A 3 -31.39 -26.86 35.44
C LYS A 3 -30.28 -26.99 34.39
N ILE A 4 -30.64 -26.97 33.11
CA ILE A 4 -29.68 -26.93 32.01
C ILE A 4 -29.42 -25.45 31.74
N VAL A 5 -28.24 -24.96 32.11
CA VAL A 5 -27.78 -23.62 31.76
C VAL A 5 -27.14 -23.71 30.39
N LEU A 6 -27.77 -23.08 29.40
CA LEU A 6 -27.27 -23.03 28.02
C LEU A 6 -26.39 -21.79 27.87
N THR A 7 -25.07 -21.99 27.83
CA THR A 7 -24.10 -20.91 27.63
C THR A 7 -24.03 -20.56 26.14
N LEU A 8 -24.45 -19.36 25.76
CA LEU A 8 -24.37 -18.85 24.39
C LEU A 8 -22.95 -18.29 24.15
N LEU A 9 -22.08 -19.03 23.45
CA LEU A 9 -20.81 -18.49 22.95
C LEU A 9 -21.08 -17.62 21.73
N LEU A 10 -20.96 -16.30 21.89
CA LEU A 10 -20.85 -15.36 20.77
C LEU A 10 -19.44 -15.49 20.17
N ALA A 11 -19.30 -16.30 19.13
CA ALA A 11 -18.12 -16.27 18.27
C ALA A 11 -18.19 -15.01 17.39
N SER A 12 -17.56 -13.93 17.86
CA SER A 12 -17.35 -12.73 17.05
C SER A 12 -16.30 -13.03 15.97
N SER A 13 -16.75 -13.26 14.75
CA SER A 13 -15.90 -13.40 13.57
C SER A 13 -15.29 -12.04 13.23
N PHE A 14 -14.14 -11.69 13.83
CA PHE A 14 -13.35 -10.57 13.35
C PHE A 14 -12.70 -10.98 12.03
N THR A 15 -13.16 -10.42 10.90
CA THR A 15 -12.39 -10.46 9.66
C THR A 15 -11.18 -9.57 9.88
N MET A 16 -10.00 -10.14 10.17
CA MET A 16 -8.76 -9.38 10.09
C MET A 16 -8.61 -8.94 8.64
N ALA A 17 -8.76 -7.64 8.38
CA ALA A 17 -8.33 -7.05 7.13
C ALA A 17 -6.81 -7.24 7.07
N HIS A 18 -6.37 -8.23 6.31
CA HIS A 18 -4.95 -8.49 6.12
C HIS A 18 -4.43 -7.52 5.07
N ALA A 19 -3.50 -6.65 5.46
CA ALA A 19 -2.67 -5.94 4.50
C ALA A 19 -1.71 -6.95 3.85
N ALA A 20 -1.62 -6.91 2.54
CA ALA A 20 -0.65 -7.69 1.79
C ALA A 20 0.69 -6.94 1.81
N GLU A 21 1.78 -7.67 2.04
CA GLU A 21 3.12 -7.12 2.13
C GLU A 21 3.91 -7.42 0.87
N TYR A 22 4.58 -6.40 0.33
CA TYR A 22 5.37 -6.48 -0.88
C TYR A 22 6.74 -5.85 -0.66
N VAL A 23 7.76 -6.42 -1.29
CA VAL A 23 9.15 -5.97 -1.15
C VAL A 23 9.80 -5.79 -2.51
N LYS A 24 10.70 -4.82 -2.57
CA LYS A 24 11.73 -4.69 -3.59
C LYS A 24 13.09 -4.46 -2.92
N GLN A 25 14.15 -4.39 -3.70
CA GLN A 25 15.44 -3.94 -3.15
C GLN A 25 15.27 -2.56 -2.51
N ASN A 26 15.63 -2.46 -1.22
CA ASN A 26 15.54 -1.24 -0.40
C ASN A 26 14.14 -0.63 -0.31
N GLY A 27 13.08 -1.43 -0.41
CA GLY A 27 11.72 -0.94 -0.22
C GLY A 27 10.75 -2.00 0.25
N ALA A 28 9.82 -1.60 1.12
CA ALA A 28 8.68 -2.39 1.56
C ALA A 28 7.39 -1.59 1.35
N LEU A 29 6.32 -2.28 0.97
CA LEU A 29 4.99 -1.76 0.72
C LEU A 29 3.97 -2.67 1.42
N SER A 30 3.18 -2.10 2.32
CA SER A 30 1.97 -2.71 2.85
C SER A 30 0.77 -2.15 2.11
N LEU A 31 -0.17 -3.01 1.71
CA LEU A 31 -1.36 -2.64 0.95
C LEU A 31 -2.61 -3.36 1.47
N SER A 32 -3.57 -2.59 1.97
CA SER A 32 -4.89 -3.08 2.40
C SER A 32 -5.94 -2.54 1.44
N THR A 33 -6.58 -3.43 0.68
CA THR A 33 -7.55 -3.04 -0.35
C THR A 33 -8.96 -3.01 0.21
N GLY A 34 -9.68 -1.92 -0.07
CA GLY A 34 -11.07 -1.72 0.29
C GLY A 34 -11.97 -1.53 -0.94
N SER A 35 -13.24 -1.21 -0.70
CA SER A 35 -14.19 -0.91 -1.78
C SER A 35 -13.87 0.45 -2.42
N GLY A 36 -13.07 0.43 -3.49
CA GLY A 36 -12.73 1.63 -4.27
C GLY A 36 -11.50 2.39 -3.77
N THR A 37 -10.86 1.94 -2.68
CA THR A 37 -9.65 2.54 -2.12
C THR A 37 -8.60 1.49 -1.79
N ALA A 38 -7.36 1.93 -1.57
CA ALA A 38 -6.32 1.12 -0.96
C ALA A 38 -5.59 1.95 0.10
N GLU A 39 -5.62 1.48 1.34
CA GLU A 39 -4.75 1.98 2.39
C GLU A 39 -3.36 1.40 2.15
N PHE A 40 -2.34 2.26 2.20
CA PHE A 40 -0.97 1.85 1.92
C PHE A 40 0.01 2.48 2.89
N ASN A 41 1.14 1.80 3.09
CA ASN A 41 2.34 2.33 3.70
C ASN A 41 3.55 1.84 2.92
N ILE A 42 4.39 2.75 2.45
CA ILE A 42 5.60 2.47 1.69
C ILE A 42 6.80 3.13 2.36
N ASN A 43 7.84 2.34 2.58
CA ASN A 43 9.14 2.81 3.04
C ASN A 43 10.16 2.36 2.00
N ALA A 44 10.88 3.30 1.40
CA ALA A 44 11.92 2.99 0.44
C ALA A 44 13.11 3.95 0.51
N SER A 45 14.27 3.48 0.06
CA SER A 45 15.50 4.27 0.06
C SER A 45 16.38 3.95 -1.14
N HIS A 46 17.32 4.86 -1.42
CA HIS A 46 18.38 4.60 -2.38
C HIS A 46 19.53 3.83 -1.72
N GLY A 47 20.10 2.88 -2.46
CA GLY A 47 21.38 2.22 -2.13
C GLY A 47 21.54 1.76 -0.67
N ASN A 48 22.45 2.39 0.07
CA ASN A 48 22.83 2.08 1.45
C ASN A 48 21.90 2.69 2.51
N ALA A 49 20.60 2.75 2.24
CA ALA A 49 19.62 3.46 3.07
C ALA A 49 19.85 4.98 3.18
N SER A 50 20.50 5.58 2.18
CA SER A 50 20.51 7.05 2.03
C SER A 50 19.23 7.49 1.29
N GLY A 51 18.71 8.67 1.64
CA GLY A 51 17.48 9.17 1.00
C GLY A 51 16.27 8.26 1.24
N VAL A 52 15.95 7.99 2.50
CA VAL A 52 14.74 7.26 2.89
C VAL A 52 13.53 8.17 2.66
N CYS A 53 12.49 7.63 2.02
CA CYS A 53 11.15 8.23 2.00
C CYS A 53 10.13 7.24 2.56
N ASN A 54 9.27 7.76 3.43
CA ASN A 54 8.12 7.04 3.99
C ASN A 54 6.86 7.75 3.55
N MET A 55 5.92 7.03 2.98
CA MET A 55 4.62 7.56 2.58
C MET A 55 3.52 6.59 2.98
N GLU A 56 2.49 7.12 3.60
CA GLU A 56 1.30 6.37 3.98
C GLU A 56 0.07 7.19 3.62
N GLY A 57 -1.06 6.51 3.45
CA GLY A 57 -2.32 7.17 3.16
C GLY A 57 -3.35 6.24 2.53
N ILE A 58 -4.40 6.86 2.01
CA ILE A 58 -5.48 6.17 1.30
C ILE A 58 -5.42 6.61 -0.17
N ALA A 59 -5.18 5.67 -1.06
CA ALA A 59 -5.17 5.88 -2.50
C ALA A 59 -6.54 5.57 -3.09
N GLU A 60 -7.01 6.41 -4.01
CA GLU A 60 -8.31 6.29 -4.65
C GLU A 60 -8.21 5.46 -5.93
N SER A 61 -9.19 4.58 -6.16
CA SER A 61 -9.22 3.74 -7.36
C SER A 61 -9.40 4.56 -8.63
N VAL A 62 -8.65 4.19 -9.66
CA VAL A 62 -8.75 4.74 -11.00
C VAL A 62 -8.83 3.61 -12.02
N GLY A 63 -9.14 3.93 -13.28
CA GLY A 63 -9.15 2.94 -14.36
C GLY A 63 -7.81 2.20 -14.46
N ALA A 64 -7.85 0.88 -14.32
CA ALA A 64 -6.69 0.02 -14.52
C ALA A 64 -6.22 0.07 -15.98
N GLY A 65 -4.90 0.17 -16.20
CA GLY A 65 -4.29 0.14 -17.52
C GLY A 65 -4.12 -1.28 -18.06
N ALA A 66 -3.59 -1.39 -19.28
CA ALA A 66 -3.24 -2.67 -19.87
C ALA A 66 -2.24 -3.44 -18.96
N GLY A 67 -2.54 -4.70 -18.66
CA GLY A 67 -1.70 -5.55 -17.81
C GLY A 67 -1.88 -5.35 -16.30
N GLN A 68 -2.74 -4.43 -15.87
CA GLN A 68 -3.05 -4.16 -14.47
C GLN A 68 -4.37 -4.83 -14.07
N ARG A 69 -4.46 -5.31 -12.82
CA ARG A 69 -5.69 -5.78 -12.18
C ARG A 69 -6.41 -4.62 -11.51
N ASN A 70 -5.65 -3.84 -10.73
CA ASN A 70 -6.14 -2.69 -10.01
C ASN A 70 -5.14 -1.53 -10.14
N ARG A 71 -5.64 -0.31 -9.97
CA ARG A 71 -4.80 0.88 -9.96
C ARG A 71 -5.40 1.90 -9.00
N TRP A 72 -4.56 2.46 -8.16
CA TRP A 72 -4.92 3.53 -7.23
C TRP A 72 -3.97 4.71 -7.36
N VAL A 73 -4.45 5.89 -6.99
CA VAL A 73 -3.69 7.13 -6.97
C VAL A 73 -3.84 7.81 -5.63
N TYR A 74 -2.71 8.08 -5.00
CA TYR A 74 -2.60 8.98 -3.85
C TYR A 74 -2.05 10.32 -4.33
N SER A 75 -2.58 11.42 -3.80
CA SER A 75 -2.08 12.76 -4.04
C SER A 75 -2.04 13.55 -2.75
N ASP A 76 -0.85 14.01 -2.37
CA ASP A 76 -0.68 14.96 -1.29
C ASP A 76 -0.74 16.39 -1.85
N SER A 77 -1.81 17.10 -1.49
CA SER A 77 -2.03 18.48 -1.95
C SER A 77 -1.01 19.48 -1.42
N SER A 78 -0.36 19.18 -0.28
CA SER A 78 0.58 20.11 0.36
C SER A 78 1.94 20.17 -0.34
N SER A 79 2.42 19.03 -0.83
CA SER A 79 3.70 18.88 -1.54
C SER A 79 3.57 18.72 -3.05
N ALA A 80 2.33 18.55 -3.55
CA ALA A 80 2.01 18.12 -4.92
C ALA A 80 2.53 16.73 -5.30
N CYS A 81 2.96 15.93 -4.32
CA CYS A 81 3.43 14.58 -4.53
C CYS A 81 2.28 13.64 -4.91
N VAL A 82 2.50 12.82 -5.93
CA VAL A 82 1.54 11.83 -6.41
C VAL A 82 2.21 10.46 -6.42
N ALA A 83 1.54 9.45 -5.86
CA ALA A 83 1.93 8.06 -5.95
C ALA A 83 0.86 7.27 -6.71
N VAL A 84 1.27 6.53 -7.73
CA VAL A 84 0.43 5.61 -8.50
C VAL A 84 0.80 4.20 -8.11
N ILE A 85 -0.15 3.45 -7.56
CA ILE A 85 0.03 2.07 -7.10
C ILE A 85 -0.76 1.17 -8.05
N SER A 86 -0.09 0.27 -8.75
CA SER A 86 -0.71 -0.59 -9.76
C SER A 86 -0.47 -2.05 -9.42
N GLU A 87 -1.53 -2.78 -9.09
CA GLU A 87 -1.45 -4.24 -8.96
C GLU A 87 -1.46 -4.85 -10.37
N LEU A 88 -0.44 -5.64 -10.69
CA LEU A 88 -0.27 -6.30 -11.99
C LEU A 88 -0.97 -7.66 -12.01
N LYS A 89 -1.20 -8.19 -13.21
CA LYS A 89 -1.83 -9.51 -13.39
C LYS A 89 -1.03 -10.68 -12.81
N ASP A 90 0.27 -10.51 -12.64
CA ASP A 90 1.14 -11.51 -12.02
C ASP A 90 1.18 -11.42 -10.47
N GLY A 91 0.39 -10.53 -9.87
CA GLY A 91 0.31 -10.32 -8.43
C GLY A 91 1.36 -9.35 -7.87
N SER A 92 2.33 -8.91 -8.68
CA SER A 92 3.27 -7.87 -8.26
C SER A 92 2.61 -6.49 -8.20
N VAL A 93 3.19 -5.56 -7.44
CA VAL A 93 2.71 -4.18 -7.33
C VAL A 93 3.77 -3.24 -7.89
N TYR A 94 3.40 -2.44 -8.88
CA TYR A 94 4.25 -1.40 -9.44
C TYR A 94 3.89 -0.04 -8.86
N VAL A 95 4.88 0.65 -8.32
CA VAL A 95 4.74 2.01 -7.77
C VAL A 95 5.49 2.99 -8.66
N MET A 96 4.86 4.14 -8.91
CA MET A 96 5.46 5.28 -9.58
C MET A 96 5.11 6.57 -8.84
N THR A 97 6.10 7.41 -8.58
CA THR A 97 5.94 8.69 -7.91
C THR A 97 6.15 9.87 -8.87
N ARG A 98 5.51 11.00 -8.59
CA ARG A 98 5.66 12.25 -9.35
C ARG A 98 5.63 13.45 -8.39
N ASN A 99 6.51 14.42 -8.64
CA ASN A 99 6.61 15.68 -7.89
C ASN A 99 6.75 15.49 -6.37
N CYS A 100 7.51 14.47 -5.95
CA CYS A 100 7.66 14.09 -4.55
C CYS A 100 8.90 14.68 -3.87
N GLU A 101 9.64 15.57 -4.53
CA GLU A 101 10.80 16.28 -3.99
C GLU A 101 10.47 17.11 -2.74
N ASN A 102 9.28 17.71 -2.68
CA ASN A 102 8.84 18.49 -1.53
C ASN A 102 8.31 17.61 -0.38
N TYR A 103 7.96 16.35 -0.68
CA TYR A 103 7.47 15.39 0.30
C TYR A 103 8.62 14.57 0.91
N CYS A 104 9.42 13.94 0.05
CA CYS A 104 10.50 13.03 0.43
C CYS A 104 11.84 13.73 0.62
N GLY A 105 11.99 14.96 0.13
CA GLY A 105 13.28 15.60 -0.06
C GLY A 105 13.96 15.14 -1.36
N VAL A 106 14.77 16.02 -1.95
CA VAL A 106 15.45 15.80 -3.24
C VAL A 106 16.35 14.55 -3.26
N SER A 107 16.87 14.13 -2.11
CA SER A 107 17.75 12.96 -1.98
C SER A 107 17.01 11.63 -2.05
N ALA A 108 15.68 11.63 -1.92
CA ALA A 108 14.86 10.43 -1.86
C ALA A 108 13.84 10.33 -3.02
N VAL A 109 13.84 11.30 -3.93
CA VAL A 109 12.97 11.29 -5.12
C VAL A 109 13.16 9.99 -5.91
N GLY A 110 12.04 9.36 -6.28
CA GLY A 110 12.03 8.10 -7.04
C GLY A 110 12.49 6.87 -6.26
N SER A 111 12.83 6.97 -4.98
CA SER A 111 13.25 5.81 -4.17
C SER A 111 12.14 4.75 -4.07
N MET A 112 10.88 5.19 -4.11
CA MET A 112 9.68 4.35 -4.07
C MET A 112 9.33 3.72 -5.42
N ASP A 113 9.90 4.20 -6.53
CA ASP A 113 9.53 3.71 -7.86
C ASP A 113 10.03 2.28 -8.08
N GLY A 114 9.21 1.44 -8.70
CA GLY A 114 9.61 0.10 -9.11
C GLY A 114 8.56 -0.98 -8.89
N ASN A 115 8.95 -2.22 -9.20
CA ASN A 115 8.12 -3.41 -9.04
C ASN A 115 8.43 -4.08 -7.69
N TYR A 116 7.40 -4.24 -6.87
CA TYR A 116 7.40 -4.91 -5.58
C TYR A 116 6.76 -6.29 -5.74
N ARG A 117 7.39 -7.30 -5.15
CA ARG A 117 6.90 -8.68 -5.15
C ARG A 117 6.34 -9.04 -3.79
N GLU A 118 5.31 -9.87 -3.76
CA GLU A 118 4.74 -10.38 -2.51
C GLU A 118 5.84 -11.04 -1.66
N GLN A 119 5.84 -10.75 -0.35
CA GLN A 119 6.84 -11.22 0.60
C GLN A 119 6.57 -12.64 1.09
#